data_AF-A0A8S0UN95-F1
#
_entry.id   AF-A0A8S0UN95-F1
#
_cell.length_a   1.000
_cell.length_b   1.000
_cell.length_c   1.000
_cell.angle_alpha   90.00
_cell.angle_beta   90.00
_cell.angle_gamma   90.00
#
_symmetry.space_group_name_H-M   'P 1'
#
loop_
_entity.id
_entity.type
_entity.pdbx_description
1 polymer ?
#
loop_
_entity_poly.entity_id
_entity_poly.type
_entity_poly.pdbx_seq_one_letter_code
_entity_poly.pdbx_strand_id
1 'polypeptide(L)'
;MKSVFDLMNEGIGKLYEVCCVKNNRETASTLIKDVSNALGNSWLREYQCLLPGKLESQNLSSLITRTVEEITQLLPQPRNSRSVQILTRALSAIHLLSTNQIYSLILEEVIDNEQLAERLAQRVALFKSEHEHTLSTATRYPVILMVEDALDRLPWETTKCLRCSPVTRVHCLQFVLTLLKIHCCEKSNVENCNQGAMEKTTKAHGKVRSTMVGGYKIISPLDFQRDAFSILNPARDLPSVEKVFTTFLNQKFGSWK
;
A
#
# COMPACT_ATOMS: atom_id res chain seq x y z
N MET A 1 6.88 51.68 -27.68
CA MET A 1 7.55 50.45 -28.16
C MET A 1 8.52 50.02 -27.08
N LYS A 2 8.39 48.82 -26.50
CA LYS A 2 9.42 48.27 -25.62
C LYS A 2 10.68 47.99 -26.45
N SER A 3 11.85 48.26 -25.91
CA SER A 3 13.11 47.92 -26.56
C SER A 3 13.22 46.40 -26.71
N VAL A 4 13.85 45.92 -27.78
CA VAL A 4 14.22 44.50 -27.93
C VAL A 4 15.01 44.01 -26.70
N PHE A 5 15.80 44.89 -26.09
CA PHE A 5 16.56 44.62 -24.88
C PHE A 5 15.66 44.38 -23.66
N ASP A 6 14.55 45.12 -23.53
CA ASP A 6 13.57 44.95 -22.44
C ASP A 6 12.85 43.60 -22.56
N LEU A 7 12.51 43.20 -23.79
CA LEU A 7 11.87 41.90 -24.06
C LEU A 7 12.81 40.72 -23.79
N MET A 8 14.11 40.87 -24.07
CA MET A 8 15.12 39.85 -23.77
C MET A 8 15.36 39.72 -22.26
N ASN A 9 15.43 40.83 -21.53
CA ASN A 9 15.59 40.81 -20.06
C ASN A 9 14.36 40.21 -19.36
N GLU A 10 13.13 40.52 -19.83
CA GLU A 10 11.91 39.88 -19.32
C GLU A 10 11.87 38.37 -19.59
N GLY A 11 12.37 37.92 -20.75
CA GLY A 11 12.47 36.50 -21.09
C GLY A 11 13.49 35.75 -20.22
N ILE A 12 14.67 36.33 -20.00
CA ILE A 12 15.73 35.72 -19.18
C ILE A 12 15.30 35.64 -17.70
N GLY A 13 14.64 36.67 -17.17
CA GLY A 13 14.11 36.67 -15.80
C GLY A 13 13.09 35.55 -15.56
N LYS A 14 12.15 35.35 -16.49
CA LYS A 14 11.16 34.26 -16.41
C LYS A 14 11.80 32.87 -16.51
N LEU A 15 12.80 32.70 -17.36
CA LEU A 15 13.53 31.42 -17.47
C LEU A 15 14.33 31.12 -16.20
N TYR A 16 14.94 32.13 -15.58
CA TYR A 16 15.64 31.99 -14.31
C TYR A 16 14.68 31.57 -13.20
N GLU A 17 13.52 32.23 -13.09
CA GLU A 17 12.48 31.90 -12.10
C GLU A 17 11.97 30.45 -12.26
N VAL A 18 11.70 30.03 -13.51
CA VAL A 18 11.27 28.64 -13.79
C VAL A 18 12.35 27.62 -13.40
N CYS A 19 13.62 27.91 -13.66
CA CYS A 19 14.74 27.06 -13.27
C CYS A 19 14.85 26.95 -11.74
N CYS A 20 14.73 28.08 -11.03
CA CYS A 20 14.72 28.11 -9.56
C CYS A 20 13.57 27.28 -8.97
N VAL A 21 12.35 27.44 -9.48
CA VAL A 21 11.19 26.66 -9.02
C VAL A 21 11.39 25.17 -9.25
N LYS A 22 11.92 24.77 -10.41
CA LYS A 22 12.22 23.37 -10.71
C LYS A 22 13.26 22.80 -9.74
N ASN A 23 14.38 23.49 -9.55
CA ASN A 23 15.44 23.06 -8.63
C ASN A 23 14.95 22.95 -7.18
N ASN A 24 14.10 23.88 -6.73
CA ASN A 24 13.49 23.83 -5.40
C ASN A 24 12.57 22.59 -5.24
N ARG A 25 11.78 22.27 -6.28
CA ARG A 25 10.92 21.07 -6.27
C ARG A 25 11.73 19.78 -6.26
N GLU A 26 12.82 19.72 -7.03
CA GLU A 26 13.73 18.56 -7.04
C GLU A 26 14.41 18.38 -5.68
N THR A 27 14.86 19.47 -5.06
CA THR A 27 15.43 19.46 -3.71
C THR A 27 14.41 18.95 -2.70
N ALA A 28 13.18 19.49 -2.70
CA ALA A 28 12.12 19.04 -1.80
C ALA A 28 11.76 17.56 -2.01
N SER A 29 11.73 17.08 -3.26
CA SER A 29 11.50 15.67 -3.59
C SER A 29 12.58 14.77 -2.99
N THR A 30 13.85 15.17 -3.10
CA THR A 30 14.97 14.45 -2.49
C THR A 30 14.83 14.42 -0.96
N LEU A 31 14.51 15.54 -0.32
CA LEU A 31 14.30 15.60 1.13
C LEU A 31 13.16 14.67 1.60
N ILE A 32 12.03 14.63 0.88
CA ILE A 32 10.91 13.73 1.21
C ILE A 32 11.34 12.26 1.06
N LYS A 33 12.12 11.95 0.02
CA LYS A 33 12.68 10.60 -0.18
C LYS A 33 13.60 10.21 0.98
N ASP A 34 14.45 11.14 1.43
CA ASP A 34 15.37 10.90 2.55
C ASP A 34 14.61 10.68 3.86
N VAL A 35 13.57 11.49 4.14
CA VAL A 35 12.67 11.26 5.29
C VAL A 35 12.00 9.89 5.19
N SER A 36 11.47 9.52 4.02
CA SER A 36 10.82 8.21 3.82
C SER A 36 11.79 7.05 4.03
N ASN A 37 13.06 7.21 3.63
CA ASN A 37 14.11 6.23 3.86
C ASN A 37 14.52 6.16 5.34
N ALA A 38 14.62 7.31 6.02
CA ALA A 38 14.93 7.37 7.45
C ALA A 38 13.83 6.71 8.30
N LEU A 39 12.55 6.94 7.95
CA LEU A 39 11.41 6.27 8.60
C LEU A 39 11.57 4.74 8.56
N GLY A 40 11.87 4.17 7.40
CA GLY A 40 12.06 2.73 7.25
C GLY A 40 13.33 2.21 7.91
N ASN A 41 14.48 2.80 7.55
CA ASN A 41 15.78 2.22 7.90
C ASN A 41 16.26 2.59 9.31
N SER A 42 15.94 3.78 9.80
CA SER A 42 16.47 4.30 11.07
C SER A 42 15.44 4.23 12.19
N TRP A 43 14.17 4.53 11.91
CA TRP A 43 13.15 4.56 12.97
C TRP A 43 12.52 3.18 13.16
N LEU A 44 12.03 2.56 12.08
CA LEU A 44 11.41 1.24 12.14
C LEU A 44 12.44 0.10 12.19
N ARG A 45 13.61 0.28 11.55
CA ARG A 45 14.71 -0.70 11.50
C ARG A 45 14.21 -2.11 11.10
N GLU A 46 14.50 -3.13 11.90
CA GLU A 46 14.04 -4.51 11.73
C GLU A 46 12.52 -4.70 11.90
N TYR A 47 11.84 -3.81 12.62
CA TYR A 47 10.39 -3.86 12.84
C TYR A 47 9.56 -3.43 11.62
N GLN A 48 10.20 -2.95 10.55
CA GLN A 48 9.50 -2.65 9.29
C GLN A 48 8.80 -3.89 8.69
N CYS A 49 9.21 -5.11 9.08
CA CYS A 49 8.58 -6.35 8.65
C CYS A 49 7.18 -6.59 9.24
N LEU A 50 6.78 -5.80 10.25
CA LEU A 50 5.48 -5.92 10.91
C LEU A 50 4.36 -5.18 10.16
N LEU A 51 4.71 -4.19 9.34
CA LEU A 51 3.77 -3.31 8.66
C LEU A 51 3.08 -3.90 7.41
N PRO A 52 3.75 -4.72 6.58
CA PRO A 52 3.11 -5.26 5.38
C PRO A 52 1.88 -6.11 5.70
N GLY A 53 0.90 -6.04 4.79
CA GLY A 53 -0.30 -6.87 4.86
C GLY A 53 0.01 -8.36 4.82
N LYS A 54 -0.94 -9.17 5.30
CA LYS A 54 -0.85 -10.63 5.21
C LYS A 54 -0.82 -11.06 3.74
N LEU A 55 -0.06 -12.12 3.44
CA LEU A 55 -0.05 -12.73 2.11
C LEU A 55 -1.42 -13.33 1.77
N GLU A 56 -1.89 -13.10 0.55
CA GLU A 56 -3.14 -13.70 0.07
C GLU A 56 -2.94 -15.17 -0.34
N SER A 57 -1.75 -15.51 -0.84
CA SER A 57 -1.42 -16.87 -1.26
C SER A 57 -1.31 -17.83 -0.07
N GLN A 58 -2.22 -18.80 0.01
CA GLN A 58 -2.20 -19.86 1.02
C GLN A 58 -0.92 -20.71 0.92
N ASN A 59 -0.40 -20.95 -0.28
CA ASN A 59 0.81 -21.74 -0.51
C ASN A 59 2.06 -21.05 0.09
N LEU A 60 2.18 -19.72 -0.07
CA LEU A 60 3.29 -18.98 0.55
C LEU A 60 3.11 -18.90 2.07
N SER A 61 1.87 -18.74 2.55
CA SER A 61 1.59 -18.72 3.98
C SER A 61 1.91 -20.06 4.65
N SER A 62 1.60 -21.19 4.01
CA SER A 62 1.91 -22.52 4.55
C SER A 62 3.41 -22.81 4.51
N LEU A 63 4.10 -22.41 3.43
CA LEU A 63 5.55 -22.46 3.34
C LEU A 63 6.21 -21.72 4.51
N ILE A 64 5.82 -20.46 4.76
CA ILE A 64 6.35 -19.67 5.88
C ILE A 64 6.06 -20.35 7.21
N THR A 65 4.84 -20.83 7.42
CA THR A 65 4.44 -21.50 8.68
C THR A 65 5.32 -22.72 8.94
N ARG A 66 5.53 -23.56 7.92
CA ARG A 66 6.42 -24.72 7.99
C ARG A 66 7.86 -24.31 8.29
N THR A 67 8.39 -23.29 7.62
CA THR A 67 9.76 -22.81 7.88
C THR A 67 9.91 -22.27 9.31
N VAL A 68 8.91 -21.56 9.82
CA VAL A 68 8.89 -21.11 11.22
C VAL A 68 8.89 -22.31 12.16
N GLU A 69 8.06 -23.33 11.90
CA GLU A 69 8.03 -24.55 12.71
C GLU A 69 9.39 -25.26 12.72
N GLU A 70 10.04 -25.41 11.56
CA GLU A 70 11.39 -25.98 11.44
C GLU A 70 12.43 -25.18 12.23
N ILE A 71 12.41 -23.85 12.12
CA ILE A 71 13.29 -22.95 12.89
C ILE A 71 13.03 -23.08 14.39
N THR A 72 11.76 -23.12 14.79
CA THR A 72 11.36 -23.13 16.20
C THR A 72 11.66 -24.47 16.87
N GLN A 73 11.75 -25.57 16.11
CA GLN A 73 12.21 -26.87 16.62
C GLN A 73 13.68 -26.84 17.06
N LEU A 74 14.48 -25.89 16.57
CA LEU A 74 15.89 -25.71 16.96
C LEU A 74 16.06 -24.91 18.26
N LEU A 75 14.98 -24.31 18.77
CA LEU A 75 15.02 -23.47 19.97
C LEU A 75 14.85 -24.30 21.26
N PRO A 76 15.61 -24.01 22.33
CA PRO A 76 15.36 -24.59 23.64
C PRO A 76 13.99 -24.11 24.19
N GLN A 77 13.21 -25.02 24.79
CA GLN A 77 11.87 -24.76 25.32
C GLN A 77 11.89 -23.83 26.56
N PRO A 78 10.79 -23.11 26.90
CA PRO A 78 9.50 -23.00 26.19
C PRO A 78 9.38 -21.75 25.30
N ARG A 79 8.54 -21.89 24.26
CA ARG A 79 8.35 -20.93 23.17
C ARG A 79 7.41 -19.79 23.55
N ASN A 80 7.87 -18.54 23.41
CA ASN A 80 6.97 -17.40 23.48
C ASN A 80 6.17 -17.28 22.16
N SER A 81 4.83 -17.23 22.25
CA SER A 81 3.96 -17.03 21.09
C SER A 81 4.27 -15.75 20.33
N ARG A 82 4.76 -14.71 21.03
CA ARG A 82 5.21 -13.45 20.43
C ARG A 82 6.37 -13.67 19.46
N SER A 83 7.42 -14.39 19.89
CA SER A 83 8.61 -14.65 19.07
C SER A 83 8.26 -15.42 17.79
N VAL A 84 7.35 -16.39 17.88
CA VAL A 84 6.84 -17.13 16.71
C VAL A 84 6.09 -16.21 15.73
N GLN A 85 5.27 -15.29 16.26
CA GLN A 85 4.55 -14.30 15.43
C GLN A 85 5.52 -13.33 14.75
N ILE A 86 6.52 -12.83 15.47
CA ILE A 86 7.55 -11.94 14.92
C ILE A 86 8.33 -12.65 13.82
N LEU A 87 8.79 -13.89 14.05
CA LEU A 87 9.48 -14.69 13.02
C LEU A 87 8.61 -14.91 11.78
N THR A 88 7.31 -15.20 11.99
CA THR A 88 6.36 -15.38 10.89
C THR A 88 6.22 -14.10 10.07
N ARG A 89 6.15 -12.93 10.73
CA ARG A 89 6.09 -11.63 10.05
C ARG A 89 7.40 -11.29 9.35
N ALA A 90 8.54 -11.53 10.00
CA ALA A 90 9.87 -11.35 9.43
C ALA A 90 10.06 -12.18 8.16
N LEU A 91 9.72 -13.47 8.20
CA LEU A 91 9.79 -14.36 7.03
C LEU A 91 8.81 -13.94 5.94
N SER A 92 7.59 -13.50 6.30
CA SER A 92 6.63 -12.98 5.31
C SER A 92 7.14 -11.74 4.58
N ALA A 93 7.94 -10.90 5.24
CA ALA A 93 8.43 -9.64 4.72
C ALA A 93 9.96 -9.60 4.57
N ILE A 94 10.58 -10.77 4.34
CA ILE A 94 12.03 -10.95 4.43
C ILE A 94 12.85 -10.12 3.43
N HIS A 95 12.25 -9.80 2.27
CA HIS A 95 12.82 -8.94 1.23
C HIS A 95 13.06 -7.50 1.70
N LEU A 96 12.44 -7.08 2.81
CA LEU A 96 12.65 -5.76 3.40
C LEU A 96 13.90 -5.69 4.28
N LEU A 97 14.27 -6.81 4.89
CA LEU A 97 15.29 -6.86 5.94
C LEU A 97 16.68 -7.18 5.37
N SER A 98 17.71 -6.48 5.83
CA SER A 98 19.10 -6.89 5.59
C SER A 98 19.50 -8.07 6.49
N THR A 99 20.60 -8.75 6.18
CA THR A 99 21.12 -9.85 7.01
C THR A 99 21.40 -9.40 8.45
N ASN A 100 21.92 -8.18 8.62
CA ASN A 100 22.19 -7.61 9.95
C ASN A 100 20.89 -7.33 10.72
N GLN A 101 19.85 -6.85 10.04
CA GLN A 101 18.53 -6.64 10.64
C GLN A 101 17.86 -7.97 11.04
N ILE A 102 18.02 -9.01 10.22
CA ILE A 102 17.54 -10.36 10.55
C ILE A 102 18.21 -10.87 11.82
N TYR A 103 19.53 -10.78 11.89
CA TYR A 103 20.29 -11.18 13.07
C TYR A 103 19.85 -10.40 14.32
N SER A 104 19.76 -9.07 14.21
CA SER A 104 19.34 -8.20 15.32
C SER A 104 17.94 -8.56 15.81
N LEU A 105 16.99 -8.77 14.89
CA LEU A 105 15.62 -9.16 15.24
C LEU A 105 15.57 -10.50 15.97
N ILE A 106 16.35 -11.49 15.53
CA ILE A 106 16.38 -12.81 16.15
C ILE A 106 17.00 -12.72 17.56
N LEU A 107 18.11 -11.98 17.69
CA LEU A 107 18.79 -11.82 18.97
C LEU A 107 17.93 -11.06 19.99
N GLU A 108 17.21 -10.02 19.56
CA GLU A 108 16.43 -9.17 20.47
C GLU A 108 15.04 -9.74 20.82
N GLU A 109 14.35 -10.39 19.87
CA GLU A 109 12.93 -10.78 20.03
C GLU A 109 12.69 -12.29 20.12
N VAL A 110 13.69 -13.11 19.76
CA VAL A 110 13.53 -14.57 19.69
C VAL A 110 14.38 -15.29 20.72
N ILE A 111 15.66 -14.92 20.84
CA ILE A 111 16.59 -15.64 21.71
C ILE A 111 17.76 -14.79 22.22
N ASP A 112 17.97 -14.83 23.53
CA ASP A 112 19.11 -14.19 24.23
C ASP A 112 20.40 -15.04 24.14
N ASN A 113 20.68 -15.65 23.00
CA ASN A 113 21.89 -16.47 22.79
C ASN A 113 22.48 -16.19 21.41
N GLU A 114 23.63 -15.52 21.39
CA GLU A 114 24.30 -15.07 20.15
C GLU A 114 24.63 -16.21 19.17
N GLN A 115 25.12 -17.35 19.68
CA GLN A 115 25.51 -18.48 18.84
C GLN A 115 24.29 -19.13 18.17
N LEU A 116 23.20 -19.28 18.91
CA LEU A 116 21.96 -19.82 18.36
C LEU A 116 21.28 -18.79 17.45
N ALA A 117 21.30 -17.50 17.81
CA ALA A 117 20.82 -16.43 16.95
C ALA A 117 21.55 -16.39 15.61
N GLU A 118 22.87 -16.59 15.59
CA GLU A 118 23.65 -16.67 14.36
C GLU A 118 23.22 -17.85 13.49
N ARG A 119 23.08 -19.04 14.08
CA ARG A 119 22.63 -20.24 13.35
C ARG A 119 21.22 -20.07 12.77
N LEU A 120 20.32 -19.44 13.51
CA LEU A 120 18.97 -19.15 13.03
C LEU A 120 18.97 -18.07 11.95
N ALA A 121 19.77 -17.02 12.10
CA ALA A 121 19.94 -15.97 11.09
C ALA A 121 20.48 -16.55 9.78
N GLN A 122 21.42 -17.50 9.84
CA GLN A 122 21.91 -18.22 8.66
C GLN A 122 20.77 -19.01 7.98
N ARG A 123 19.93 -19.72 8.75
CA ARG A 123 18.78 -20.45 8.19
C ARG A 123 17.77 -19.52 7.54
N VAL A 124 17.48 -18.38 8.16
CA VAL A 124 16.61 -17.34 7.62
C VAL A 124 17.22 -16.69 6.37
N ALA A 125 18.54 -16.48 6.34
CA ALA A 125 19.24 -15.94 5.17
C ALA A 125 19.20 -16.90 3.97
N LEU A 126 19.30 -18.21 4.20
CA LEU A 126 19.08 -19.22 3.16
C LEU A 126 17.66 -19.11 2.59
N PHE A 127 16.64 -19.10 3.46
CA PHE A 127 15.25 -18.91 3.04
C PHE A 127 15.06 -17.60 2.25
N LYS A 128 15.69 -16.52 2.69
CA LYS A 128 15.69 -15.25 1.98
C LYS A 128 16.22 -15.42 0.56
N SER A 129 17.39 -16.04 0.39
CA SER A 129 18.01 -16.22 -0.92
C SER A 129 17.13 -17.03 -1.90
N GLU A 130 16.37 -17.98 -1.38
CA GLU A 130 15.49 -18.86 -2.17
C GLU A 130 14.15 -18.17 -2.56
N HIS A 131 13.65 -17.26 -1.73
CA HIS A 131 12.26 -16.77 -1.84
C HIS A 131 12.10 -15.24 -1.89
N GLU A 132 13.18 -14.46 -1.86
CA GLU A 132 13.13 -12.99 -1.81
C GLU A 132 12.31 -12.39 -2.97
N HIS A 133 12.56 -12.82 -4.20
CA HIS A 133 11.84 -12.30 -5.38
C HIS A 133 10.35 -12.67 -5.36
N THR A 134 10.02 -13.90 -4.96
CA THR A 134 8.63 -14.37 -4.87
C THR A 134 7.86 -13.60 -3.79
N LEU A 135 8.49 -13.33 -2.64
CA LEU A 135 7.86 -12.64 -1.53
C LEU A 135 7.75 -11.12 -1.71
N SER A 136 8.63 -10.52 -2.52
CA SER A 136 8.59 -9.08 -2.84
C SER A 136 7.49 -8.71 -3.84
N THR A 137 7.09 -9.68 -4.68
CA THR A 137 6.06 -9.51 -5.72
C THR A 137 4.71 -10.12 -5.35
N ALA A 138 4.62 -10.82 -4.21
CA ALA A 138 3.40 -11.47 -3.76
C ALA A 138 2.30 -10.46 -3.40
N THR A 139 1.05 -10.78 -3.74
CA THR A 139 -0.11 -9.98 -3.37
C THR A 139 -0.40 -10.06 -1.87
N ARG A 140 -0.85 -8.94 -1.32
CA ARG A 140 -1.09 -8.76 0.11
C ARG A 140 -2.45 -8.11 0.34
N TYR A 141 -3.07 -8.51 1.44
CA TYR A 141 -4.25 -7.84 1.97
C TYR A 141 -3.95 -6.37 2.29
N PRO A 142 -4.95 -5.48 2.16
CA PRO A 142 -4.78 -4.06 2.44
C PRO A 142 -4.41 -3.81 3.91
N VAL A 143 -3.61 -2.77 4.13
CA VAL A 143 -3.21 -2.28 5.46
C VAL A 143 -4.01 -1.02 5.77
N ILE A 144 -4.65 -1.01 6.95
CA ILE A 144 -5.34 0.16 7.47
C ILE A 144 -4.45 0.79 8.54
N LEU A 145 -3.97 2.00 8.28
CA LEU A 145 -3.17 2.76 9.23
C LEU A 145 -4.10 3.63 10.10
N MET A 146 -4.00 3.44 11.40
CA MET A 146 -4.54 4.35 12.41
C MET A 146 -3.36 5.13 12.97
N VAL A 147 -3.22 6.39 12.58
CA VAL A 147 -2.07 7.23 12.89
C VAL A 147 -2.53 8.39 13.76
N GLU A 148 -1.76 8.72 14.79
CA GLU A 148 -1.99 9.90 15.63
C GLU A 148 -1.76 11.18 14.83
N ASP A 149 -2.49 12.26 15.13
CA ASP A 149 -2.43 13.53 14.39
C ASP A 149 -1.01 14.11 14.26
N ALA A 150 -0.16 13.91 15.28
CA ALA A 150 1.24 14.35 15.25
C ALA A 150 2.09 13.59 14.21
N LEU A 151 1.71 12.35 13.90
CA LEU A 151 2.40 11.44 12.97
C LEU A 151 1.73 11.37 11.59
N ASP A 152 0.52 11.93 11.44
CA ASP A 152 -0.23 11.92 10.18
C ASP A 152 0.47 12.73 9.07
N ARG A 153 1.41 13.62 9.42
CA ARG A 153 2.20 14.36 8.42
C ARG A 153 3.29 13.52 7.75
N LEU A 154 3.60 12.35 8.29
CA LEU A 154 4.66 11.49 7.76
C LEU A 154 4.15 10.72 6.53
N PRO A 155 4.98 10.53 5.49
CA PRO A 155 4.59 9.84 4.28
C PRO A 155 4.68 8.31 4.45
N TRP A 156 3.88 7.72 5.36
CA TRP A 156 3.92 6.29 5.67
C TRP A 156 3.79 5.39 4.43
N GLU A 157 2.92 5.74 3.49
CA GLU A 157 2.63 4.99 2.27
C GLU A 157 3.81 4.92 1.29
N THR A 158 4.74 5.88 1.35
CA THR A 158 5.90 5.92 0.44
C THR A 158 7.08 5.09 0.94
N THR A 159 7.03 4.66 2.21
CA THR A 159 8.05 3.83 2.85
C THR A 159 8.20 2.49 2.12
N LYS A 160 9.43 1.94 2.10
CA LYS A 160 9.76 0.71 1.37
C LYS A 160 8.87 -0.47 1.80
N CYS A 161 8.55 -0.55 3.09
CA CYS A 161 7.75 -1.65 3.65
C CYS A 161 6.27 -1.61 3.25
N LEU A 162 5.71 -0.41 3.03
CA LEU A 162 4.30 -0.25 2.68
C LEU A 162 4.04 -0.04 1.19
N ARG A 163 5.07 0.33 0.41
CA ARG A 163 4.94 0.60 -1.04
C ARG A 163 4.30 -0.53 -1.84
N CYS A 164 4.51 -1.78 -1.44
CA CYS A 164 3.98 -2.96 -2.14
C CYS A 164 2.64 -3.46 -1.57
N SER A 165 2.10 -2.80 -0.55
CA SER A 165 0.80 -3.13 0.03
C SER A 165 -0.22 -2.05 -0.33
N PRO A 166 -1.50 -2.40 -0.58
CA PRO A 166 -2.56 -1.40 -0.61
C PRO A 166 -2.69 -0.79 0.79
N VAL A 167 -2.63 0.53 0.92
CA VAL A 167 -2.70 1.22 2.23
C VAL A 167 -3.80 2.26 2.23
N THR A 168 -4.50 2.39 3.36
CA THR A 168 -5.46 3.46 3.60
C THR A 168 -5.34 3.95 5.04
N ARG A 169 -5.56 5.24 5.26
CA ARG A 169 -5.60 5.83 6.59
C ARG A 169 -7.02 5.97 7.10
N VAL A 170 -7.19 5.79 8.40
CA VAL A 170 -8.44 6.04 9.10
C VAL A 170 -8.12 6.66 10.46
N HIS A 171 -8.93 7.62 10.90
CA HIS A 171 -8.69 8.31 12.17
C HIS A 171 -8.91 7.42 13.39
N CYS A 172 -9.87 6.49 13.33
CA CYS A 172 -10.21 5.65 14.48
C CYS A 172 -10.85 4.32 14.08
N LEU A 173 -10.79 3.36 15.00
CA LEU A 173 -11.40 2.03 14.83
C LEU A 173 -12.92 2.11 14.66
N GLN A 174 -13.59 3.03 15.35
CA GLN A 174 -15.04 3.20 15.27
C GLN A 174 -15.49 3.52 13.83
N PHE A 175 -14.72 4.31 13.11
CA PHE A 175 -14.98 4.62 11.70
C PHE A 175 -14.89 3.35 10.84
N VAL A 176 -13.83 2.55 11.00
CA VAL A 176 -13.66 1.27 10.29
C VAL A 176 -14.82 0.32 10.57
N LEU A 177 -15.20 0.16 11.83
CA LEU A 177 -16.31 -0.72 12.23
C LEU A 177 -17.65 -0.25 11.67
N THR A 178 -17.87 1.07 11.60
CA THR A 178 -19.09 1.65 11.02
C THR A 178 -19.15 1.36 9.53
N LEU A 179 -18.07 1.61 8.81
CA LEU A 179 -17.96 1.29 7.38
C LEU A 179 -18.16 -0.21 7.12
N LEU A 180 -17.57 -1.06 7.96
CA LEU A 180 -17.73 -2.51 7.86
C LEU A 180 -19.20 -2.93 8.10
N LYS A 181 -19.89 -2.34 9.07
CA LYS A 181 -21.31 -2.62 9.33
C LYS A 181 -22.19 -2.21 8.16
N ILE A 182 -22.01 -0.99 7.63
CA ILE A 182 -22.75 -0.50 6.45
C ILE A 182 -22.57 -1.51 5.30
N HIS A 183 -21.33 -1.90 5.05
CA HIS A 183 -21.02 -2.88 4.01
C HIS A 183 -21.67 -4.26 4.23
N CYS A 184 -21.61 -4.78 5.45
CA CYS A 184 -22.25 -6.05 5.79
C CYS A 184 -23.78 -5.98 5.59
N CYS A 185 -24.42 -4.88 5.97
CA CYS A 185 -25.85 -4.67 5.75
C CYS A 185 -26.22 -4.63 4.26
N GLU A 186 -25.42 -3.92 3.44
CA GLU A 186 -25.64 -3.88 1.98
C GLU A 186 -25.55 -5.26 1.34
N LYS A 187 -24.55 -6.06 1.73
CA LYS A 187 -24.41 -7.44 1.25
C LYS A 187 -25.62 -8.32 1.57
N SER A 188 -26.10 -8.29 2.82
CA SER A 188 -27.27 -9.06 3.23
C SER A 188 -28.54 -8.66 2.46
N ASN A 189 -28.71 -7.37 2.16
CA ASN A 189 -29.84 -6.90 1.37
C ASN A 189 -29.77 -7.38 -0.10
N VAL A 190 -28.58 -7.42 -0.70
CA VAL A 190 -28.38 -7.89 -2.08
C VAL A 190 -28.59 -9.41 -2.20
N GLU A 191 -28.17 -10.20 -1.22
CA GLU A 191 -28.39 -11.66 -1.21
C GLU A 191 -29.88 -12.00 -1.08
N ASN A 192 -30.64 -11.25 -0.28
CA ASN A 192 -32.08 -11.41 -0.12
C ASN A 192 -32.88 -10.98 -1.37
N CYS A 193 -32.46 -9.92 -2.08
CA CYS A 193 -33.10 -9.52 -3.34
C CYS A 193 -32.86 -10.51 -4.50
N ASN A 194 -31.70 -11.18 -4.52
CA ASN A 194 -31.39 -12.14 -5.57
C ASN A 194 -32.06 -13.51 -5.38
N GLN A 195 -32.48 -13.87 -4.16
CA GLN A 195 -33.27 -15.08 -3.92
C GLN A 195 -34.74 -14.92 -4.36
N GLY A 196 -35.29 -13.70 -4.39
CA GLY A 196 -36.64 -13.43 -4.92
C GLY A 196 -36.74 -13.35 -6.45
N ALA A 197 -35.61 -13.21 -7.15
CA ALA A 197 -35.56 -13.09 -8.61
C ALA A 197 -35.18 -14.39 -9.34
N MET A 198 -34.78 -15.44 -8.61
CA MET A 198 -34.24 -16.69 -9.16
C MET A 198 -35.30 -17.77 -9.39
N GLU A 199 -36.56 -17.40 -9.64
CA GLU A 199 -37.61 -18.34 -10.04
C GLU A 199 -38.06 -18.18 -11.50
N LYS A 200 -37.49 -17.24 -12.27
CA LYS A 200 -37.77 -17.13 -13.71
C LYS A 200 -36.50 -16.76 -14.48
N THR A 201 -36.20 -17.55 -15.50
CA THR A 201 -35.18 -17.37 -16.56
C THR A 201 -33.79 -17.99 -16.33
N THR A 202 -33.72 -19.30 -16.63
CA THR A 202 -32.55 -19.92 -17.25
C THR A 202 -32.38 -19.39 -18.67
N LYS A 203 -31.32 -18.63 -18.95
CA LYS A 203 -30.56 -18.70 -20.21
C LYS A 203 -29.19 -18.04 -20.06
N ALA A 204 -28.19 -18.78 -20.51
CA ALA A 204 -26.77 -18.51 -20.42
C ALA A 204 -26.39 -17.14 -21.00
N HIS A 205 -25.61 -16.34 -20.27
CA HIS A 205 -24.61 -15.39 -20.77
C HIS A 205 -23.53 -15.20 -19.69
N GLY A 206 -22.29 -15.00 -20.13
CA GLY A 206 -21.06 -15.11 -19.32
C GLY A 206 -21.06 -14.36 -17.99
N LYS A 207 -20.81 -15.10 -16.92
CA LYS A 207 -20.67 -14.59 -15.55
C LYS A 207 -19.36 -13.81 -15.44
N VAL A 208 -19.43 -12.49 -15.63
CA VAL A 208 -18.33 -11.58 -15.24
C VAL A 208 -18.21 -11.63 -13.72
N ARG A 209 -17.23 -12.40 -13.23
CA ARG A 209 -16.88 -12.43 -11.81
C ARG A 209 -16.31 -11.05 -11.44
N SER A 210 -17.11 -10.22 -10.78
CA SER A 210 -16.62 -9.12 -9.98
C SER A 210 -15.77 -9.72 -8.85
N THR A 211 -14.45 -9.57 -8.93
CA THR A 211 -13.53 -9.93 -7.86
C THR A 211 -13.67 -8.90 -6.75
N MET A 212 -14.57 -9.17 -5.79
CA MET A 212 -14.68 -8.40 -4.55
C MET A 212 -13.51 -8.74 -3.63
N VAL A 213 -12.44 -7.96 -3.69
CA VAL A 213 -11.42 -7.92 -2.65
C VAL A 213 -11.46 -6.52 -2.04
N GLY A 214 -11.90 -6.41 -0.77
CA GLY A 214 -11.93 -5.12 -0.06
C GLY A 214 -13.28 -4.42 0.08
N GLY A 215 -14.39 -5.03 -0.35
CA GLY A 215 -15.71 -4.69 0.18
C GLY A 215 -16.30 -3.31 -0.13
N TYR A 216 -15.75 -2.55 -1.06
CA TYR A 216 -16.58 -1.62 -1.82
C TYR A 216 -16.76 -2.25 -3.20
N LYS A 217 -17.97 -2.16 -3.76
CA LYS A 217 -18.12 -2.41 -5.20
C LYS A 217 -17.16 -1.41 -5.84
N ILE A 218 -16.08 -1.88 -6.47
CA ILE A 218 -15.40 -1.05 -7.46
C ILE A 218 -16.53 -0.69 -8.41
N ILE A 219 -17.03 0.55 -8.33
CA ILE A 219 -18.16 0.99 -9.11
C ILE A 219 -17.74 0.68 -10.54
N SER A 220 -18.38 -0.33 -11.14
CA SER A 220 -17.99 -0.73 -12.47
C SER A 220 -18.17 0.50 -13.35
N PRO A 221 -17.35 0.72 -14.39
CA PRO A 221 -17.53 1.87 -15.26
C PRO A 221 -18.98 2.02 -15.79
N LEU A 222 -19.74 0.92 -15.82
CA LEU A 222 -21.16 0.87 -16.16
C LEU A 222 -22.09 1.32 -15.03
N ASP A 223 -21.78 1.03 -13.76
CA ASP A 223 -22.52 1.57 -12.61
C ASP A 223 -22.21 3.05 -12.35
N PHE A 224 -21.00 3.49 -12.75
CA PHE A 224 -20.53 4.87 -12.59
C PHE A 224 -21.35 5.87 -13.42
N GLN A 225 -22.01 5.41 -14.49
CA GLN A 225 -22.74 6.28 -15.41
C GLN A 225 -24.06 6.82 -14.87
N ARG A 226 -24.61 6.30 -13.76
CA ARG A 226 -25.96 6.69 -13.31
C ARG A 226 -25.98 7.78 -12.24
N ASP A 227 -25.04 7.79 -11.30
CA ASP A 227 -25.08 8.70 -10.13
C ASP A 227 -23.73 9.36 -9.79
N ALA A 228 -22.75 9.32 -10.70
CA ALA A 228 -21.47 10.00 -10.47
C ALA A 228 -21.55 11.49 -10.86
N PHE A 229 -21.03 12.36 -10.02
CA PHE A 229 -20.77 13.75 -10.36
C PHE A 229 -19.26 13.98 -10.43
N SER A 230 -18.83 14.81 -11.38
CA SER A 230 -17.43 15.24 -11.50
C SER A 230 -17.39 16.76 -11.54
N ILE A 231 -16.44 17.35 -10.82
CA ILE A 231 -16.19 18.79 -10.80
C ILE A 231 -14.78 18.98 -11.35
N LEU A 232 -14.64 19.64 -12.49
CA LEU A 232 -13.34 19.90 -13.14
C LEU A 232 -13.13 21.40 -13.27
N ASN A 233 -12.01 21.88 -12.75
CA ASN A 233 -11.56 23.27 -12.83
C ASN A 233 -12.64 24.31 -12.44
N PRO A 234 -13.31 24.20 -11.26
CA PRO A 234 -14.42 25.07 -10.90
C PRO A 234 -14.02 26.55 -10.80
N ALA A 235 -12.75 26.85 -10.47
CA ALA A 235 -12.21 28.21 -10.36
C ALA A 235 -11.63 28.75 -11.68
N ARG A 236 -11.59 27.95 -12.75
CA ARG A 236 -11.04 28.29 -14.08
C ARG A 236 -9.56 28.71 -14.08
N ASP A 237 -8.80 28.30 -13.08
CA ASP A 237 -7.38 28.62 -12.91
C ASP A 237 -6.43 27.51 -13.40
N LEU A 238 -6.97 26.34 -13.76
CA LEU A 238 -6.21 25.17 -14.24
C LEU A 238 -6.56 24.75 -15.68
N PRO A 239 -6.38 25.63 -16.70
CA PRO A 239 -6.80 25.35 -18.08
C PRO A 239 -6.07 24.15 -18.71
N SER A 240 -4.83 23.89 -18.31
CA SER A 240 -4.07 22.72 -18.77
C SER A 240 -4.68 21.41 -18.28
N VAL A 241 -5.16 21.38 -17.03
CA VAL A 241 -5.83 20.21 -16.43
C VAL A 241 -7.18 20.01 -17.10
N GLU A 242 -7.96 21.09 -17.25
CA GLU A 242 -9.25 21.05 -17.93
C GLU A 242 -9.14 20.48 -19.34
N LYS A 243 -8.20 20.97 -20.14
CA LYS A 243 -7.97 20.46 -21.50
C LYS A 243 -7.69 18.95 -21.53
N VAL A 244 -6.87 18.46 -20.60
CA VAL A 244 -6.50 17.03 -20.52
C VAL A 244 -7.73 16.19 -20.13
N PHE A 245 -8.45 16.58 -19.09
CA PHE A 245 -9.54 15.77 -18.55
C PHE A 245 -10.85 15.90 -19.32
N THR A 246 -11.17 17.05 -19.92
CA THR A 246 -12.39 17.24 -20.72
C THR A 246 -12.42 16.27 -21.91
N THR A 247 -11.29 16.04 -22.57
CA THR A 247 -11.20 15.06 -23.67
C THR A 247 -11.53 13.65 -23.18
N PHE A 248 -10.96 13.27 -22.04
CA PHE A 248 -11.19 11.95 -21.43
C PHE A 248 -12.64 11.77 -20.96
N LEU A 249 -13.18 12.77 -20.25
CA LEU A 249 -14.55 12.74 -19.74
C LEU A 249 -15.56 12.72 -20.88
N ASN A 250 -15.35 13.51 -21.93
CA ASN A 250 -16.19 13.51 -23.13
C ASN A 250 -16.24 12.15 -23.82
N GLN A 251 -15.08 11.48 -23.91
CA GLN A 251 -14.99 10.16 -24.51
C GLN A 251 -15.71 9.09 -23.68
N LYS A 252 -15.68 9.19 -22.35
CA LYS A 252 -16.22 8.17 -21.44
C LYS A 252 -17.69 8.37 -21.08
N PHE A 253 -18.14 9.61 -21.00
CA PHE A 253 -19.44 9.98 -20.42
C PHE A 253 -20.32 10.82 -21.37
N GLY A 254 -19.88 11.09 -22.60
CA GLY A 254 -20.57 11.99 -23.53
C GLY A 254 -20.30 13.46 -23.21
N SER A 255 -21.07 14.38 -23.80
CA SER A 255 -20.84 15.84 -23.67
C SER A 255 -20.82 16.29 -22.20
N TRP A 256 -19.62 16.49 -21.66
CA TRP A 256 -19.35 17.09 -20.37
C TRP A 256 -19.62 18.61 -20.49
N LYS A 257 -20.61 19.11 -19.74
CA LYS A 257 -21.02 20.52 -19.70
C LYS A 257 -20.91 21.05 -18.29
#